data_AF-A0A7S2Y7U8-F1
#
_entry.id   AF-A0A7S2Y7U8-F1
#
_cell.length_a   1.000
_cell.length_b   1.000
_cell.length_c   1.000
_cell.angle_alpha   90.00
_cell.angle_beta   90.00
_cell.angle_gamma   90.00
#
_symmetry.space_group_name_H-M   'P 1'
#
loop_
_entity.id
_entity.type
_entity.pdbx_description
1 polymer ?
#
loop_
_entity_poly.entity_id
_entity_poly.type
_entity_poly.pdbx_seq_one_letter_code
_entity_poly.pdbx_strand_id
1 'polypeptide(L)'
;KLCESTCPCPCMCLESCCCPGLAVSATSLVIRERYNLGLDADDVRLIRCTNCLQVLACCCYIAACLTDCDAVDVAARVTGCLADAVFCSVAGCMTAQVNHEMEKRMEESPSTPQQELMERE
;
A
#
# COMPACT_ATOMS: atom_id res chain seq x y z
N LYS A 1 -21.99 -0.54 -13.55
CA LYS A 1 -21.94 -1.00 -12.15
C LYS A 1 -21.12 -2.28 -12.12
N LEU A 2 -19.80 -2.21 -12.21
CA LEU A 2 -18.98 -3.41 -12.36
C LEU A 2 -17.62 -3.15 -11.74
N CYS A 3 -17.33 -3.85 -10.64
CA CYS A 3 -16.14 -4.71 -10.55
C CYS A 3 -16.27 -5.58 -9.29
N GLU A 4 -16.54 -5.02 -8.11
CA GLU A 4 -16.46 -5.83 -6.87
C GLU A 4 -17.75 -6.56 -6.48
N SER A 5 -18.93 -5.97 -6.71
CA SER A 5 -20.23 -6.52 -6.26
C SER A 5 -20.71 -7.75 -7.04
N THR A 6 -20.14 -8.04 -8.20
CA THR A 6 -20.58 -9.13 -9.10
C THR A 6 -19.62 -10.31 -9.12
N CYS A 7 -18.33 -10.08 -8.86
CA CYS A 7 -17.32 -11.16 -8.81
C CYS A 7 -16.11 -10.77 -7.92
N PRO A 8 -16.21 -10.94 -6.59
CA PRO A 8 -15.23 -10.36 -5.65
C PRO A 8 -13.85 -11.02 -5.72
N CYS A 9 -13.77 -12.33 -5.90
CA CYS A 9 -12.49 -13.06 -5.91
C CYS A 9 -11.54 -12.68 -7.06
N PRO A 10 -11.94 -12.69 -8.34
CA PRO A 10 -11.03 -12.34 -9.44
C PRO A 10 -10.64 -10.86 -9.40
N CYS A 11 -11.53 -9.98 -8.94
CA CYS A 11 -11.25 -8.54 -8.81
C CYS A 11 -10.19 -8.27 -7.73
N MET A 12 -10.27 -8.94 -6.57
CA MET A 12 -9.24 -8.86 -5.54
C MET A 12 -7.89 -9.41 -6.00
N CYS A 13 -7.88 -10.55 -6.71
CA CYS A 13 -6.64 -11.10 -7.24
C CYS A 13 -5.99 -10.15 -8.25
N LEU A 14 -6.78 -9.51 -9.11
CA LEU A 14 -6.28 -8.58 -10.12
C LEU A 14 -5.75 -7.29 -9.47
N GLU A 15 -6.45 -6.76 -8.47
CA GLU A 15 -5.97 -5.59 -7.71
C GLU A 15 -4.67 -5.90 -6.97
N SER A 16 -4.60 -7.04 -6.28
CA SER A 16 -3.39 -7.46 -5.56
C SER A 16 -2.21 -7.74 -6.49
N CYS A 17 -2.46 -8.20 -7.72
CA CYS A 17 -1.42 -8.53 -8.69
C CYS A 17 -0.93 -7.30 -9.47
N CYS A 18 -1.85 -6.43 -9.92
CA CYS A 18 -1.54 -5.28 -10.75
C CYS A 18 -1.24 -4.00 -9.97
N CYS A 19 -1.79 -3.86 -8.76
CA CYS A 19 -1.70 -2.65 -7.94
C CYS A 19 -1.42 -2.98 -6.46
N PRO A 20 -0.33 -3.69 -6.14
CA PRO A 20 -0.04 -4.11 -4.76
C PRO A 20 0.04 -2.92 -3.79
N GLY A 21 0.48 -1.75 -4.26
CA GLY A 21 0.49 -0.51 -3.48
C GLY A 21 -0.88 -0.06 -3.01
N LEU A 22 -1.88 -0.09 -3.89
CA LEU A 22 -3.24 0.31 -3.57
C LEU A 22 -3.90 -0.73 -2.65
N ALA A 23 -3.73 -2.02 -2.95
CA ALA A 23 -4.27 -3.12 -2.16
C ALA A 23 -3.74 -3.10 -0.71
N VAL A 24 -2.42 -2.96 -0.54
CA VAL A 24 -1.78 -2.87 0.79
C VAL A 24 -2.26 -1.64 1.54
N SER A 25 -2.34 -0.47 0.87
CA SER A 25 -2.80 0.77 1.50
C SER A 25 -4.26 0.69 1.94
N ALA A 26 -5.15 0.12 1.12
CA ALA A 26 -6.57 -0.04 1.45
C ALA A 26 -6.75 -0.98 2.65
N THR A 27 -6.07 -2.12 2.65
CA THR A 27 -6.10 -3.08 3.77
C THR A 27 -5.57 -2.45 5.05
N SER A 28 -4.44 -1.74 4.95
CA SER A 28 -3.82 -0.98 6.03
C SER A 28 -4.74 0.08 6.64
N LEU A 29 -5.54 0.76 5.83
CA LEU A 29 -6.48 1.78 6.30
C LEU A 29 -7.66 1.15 7.05
N VAL A 30 -8.27 0.11 6.46
CA VAL A 30 -9.40 -0.61 7.06
C VAL A 30 -9.01 -1.19 8.41
N ILE A 31 -7.85 -1.84 8.51
CA ILE A 31 -7.38 -2.40 9.79
C ILE A 31 -7.17 -1.30 10.83
N ARG A 32 -6.51 -0.20 10.44
CA ARG A 32 -6.27 0.92 11.35
C ARG A 32 -7.56 1.55 11.85
N GLU A 33 -8.57 1.68 10.99
CA GLU A 33 -9.89 2.15 11.39
C GLU A 33 -10.60 1.17 12.33
N ARG A 34 -10.54 -0.14 12.04
CA ARG A 34 -11.20 -1.19 12.84
C ARG A 34 -10.64 -1.33 14.25
N TYR A 35 -9.34 -1.10 14.43
CA TYR A 35 -8.66 -1.21 15.72
C TYR A 35 -8.31 0.16 16.33
N ASN A 36 -8.81 1.26 15.74
CA ASN A 36 -8.52 2.64 16.14
C ASN A 36 -7.01 2.90 16.35
N LEU A 37 -6.20 2.38 15.42
CA LEU A 37 -4.74 2.50 15.43
C LEU A 37 -4.33 3.74 14.63
N GLY A 38 -3.50 4.59 15.26
CA GLY A 38 -2.94 5.77 14.62
C GLY A 38 -1.74 5.45 13.74
N LEU A 39 -1.29 6.47 12.99
CA LEU A 39 0.03 6.50 12.38
C LEU A 39 0.95 7.33 13.25
N ASP A 40 2.17 6.86 13.48
CA ASP A 40 3.19 7.66 14.16
C ASP A 40 3.77 8.73 13.24
N ALA A 41 4.48 9.70 13.81
CA ALA A 41 5.13 10.75 13.04
C ALA A 41 6.15 10.19 12.03
N ASP A 42 6.86 9.13 12.40
CA ASP A 42 7.83 8.48 11.53
C ASP A 42 7.16 7.68 10.40
N ASP A 43 6.02 7.03 10.67
CA ASP A 43 5.20 6.36 9.66
C ASP A 43 4.75 7.32 8.55
N VAL A 44 4.28 8.51 8.94
CA VAL A 44 3.85 9.54 7.98
C VAL A 44 5.03 10.02 7.14
N ARG A 45 6.22 10.15 7.73
CA ARG A 45 7.44 10.53 6.99
C ARG A 45 7.84 9.45 5.99
N LEU A 46 7.73 8.19 6.39
CA LEU A 46 8.07 7.04 5.56
C LEU A 46 7.10 6.91 4.38
N ILE A 47 5.79 7.03 4.60
CA ILE A 47 4.77 7.06 3.54
C ILE A 47 5.06 8.20 2.54
N ARG A 48 5.38 9.40 3.03
CA ARG A 48 5.72 10.54 2.15
C ARG A 48 6.95 10.27 1.31
N CYS A 49 8.00 9.69 1.91
CA CYS A 49 9.23 9.32 1.20
C CYS A 49 8.93 8.33 0.06
N THR A 50 8.16 7.28 0.35
CA THR A 50 7.75 6.27 -0.64
C THR A 50 6.93 6.90 -1.77
N ASN A 51 5.98 7.78 -1.46
CA ASN A 51 5.19 8.49 -2.47
C ASN A 51 6.07 9.42 -3.34
N CYS A 52 7.02 10.14 -2.74
CA CYS A 52 7.97 10.97 -3.49
C CYS A 52 8.82 10.14 -4.46
N LEU A 53 9.30 8.97 -4.04
CA LEU A 53 10.06 8.06 -4.90
C LEU A 53 9.21 7.48 -6.03
N GLN A 54 7.95 7.12 -5.75
CA GLN A 54 7.05 6.61 -6.79
C GLN A 54 6.73 7.66 -7.85
N VAL A 55 6.48 8.90 -7.43
CA VAL A 55 6.27 10.04 -8.34
C VAL A 55 7.55 10.30 -9.15
N LEU A 56 8.72 10.27 -8.51
CA LEU A 56 9.99 10.45 -9.21
C LEU A 56 10.22 9.36 -10.27
N ALA A 57 9.99 8.09 -9.92
CA ALA A 57 10.07 6.98 -10.87
C ALA A 57 9.11 7.17 -12.04
N CYS A 58 7.86 7.57 -11.78
CA CYS A 58 6.87 7.87 -12.81
C CYS A 58 7.34 8.99 -13.74
N CYS A 59 7.86 10.10 -13.20
CA CYS A 59 8.44 11.18 -14.00
C CYS A 59 9.61 10.71 -14.86
N CYS A 60 10.50 9.86 -14.33
CA CYS A 60 11.61 9.28 -15.09
C CYS A 60 11.12 8.38 -16.23
N TYR A 61 10.10 7.54 -16.00
CA TYR A 61 9.49 6.72 -17.06
C TYR A 61 8.85 7.57 -18.15
N ILE A 62 8.14 8.64 -17.79
CA ILE A 62 7.59 9.59 -18.77
C ILE A 62 8.72 10.25 -19.57
N ALA A 63 9.79 10.69 -18.90
CA ALA A 63 10.94 11.30 -19.57
C ALA A 63 11.65 10.32 -20.52
N ALA A 64 11.77 9.04 -20.15
CA ALA A 64 12.30 7.98 -21.01
C ALA A 64 11.40 7.74 -22.23
N CYS A 65 10.08 7.77 -22.09
CA CYS A 65 9.15 7.66 -23.22
C CYS A 65 9.24 8.85 -24.19
N LEU A 66 9.58 10.04 -23.70
CA LEU A 66 9.68 11.26 -24.51
C LEU A 66 11.07 11.45 -25.13
N THR A 67 12.09 10.76 -24.62
CA THR A 67 13.48 10.93 -25.01
C THR A 67 14.03 9.61 -25.52
N ASP A 68 14.41 9.54 -26.80
CA ASP A 68 15.06 8.36 -27.39
C ASP A 68 16.55 8.29 -26.95
N CYS A 69 16.77 8.18 -25.64
CA CYS A 69 18.10 8.17 -25.01
C CYS A 69 18.22 7.00 -24.03
N ASP A 70 19.10 6.05 -24.36
CA ASP A 70 19.34 4.84 -23.53
C ASP A 70 19.71 5.16 -22.07
N ALA A 71 20.46 6.25 -21.86
CA ALA A 71 20.85 6.67 -20.50
C ALA A 71 19.64 7.05 -19.63
N VAL A 72 18.60 7.64 -20.23
CA VAL A 72 17.37 8.02 -19.52
C VAL A 72 16.50 6.78 -19.24
N ASP A 73 16.46 5.83 -20.16
CA ASP A 73 15.76 4.54 -19.94
C ASP A 73 16.38 3.75 -18.77
N VAL A 74 17.71 3.60 -18.75
CA VAL A 74 18.42 2.94 -17.66
C VAL A 74 18.17 3.66 -16.33
N ALA A 75 18.23 5.00 -16.32
CA ALA A 75 17.95 5.78 -15.12
C ALA A 75 16.51 5.59 -14.63
N ALA A 76 15.53 5.56 -15.53
CA ALA A 76 14.13 5.31 -15.19
C ALA A 76 13.93 3.93 -14.57
N ARG A 77 14.53 2.89 -15.16
CA ARG A 77 14.46 1.51 -14.64
C ARG A 77 15.13 1.37 -13.27
N VAL A 78 16.31 1.96 -13.06
CA VAL A 78 16.99 1.93 -11.76
C VAL A 78 16.18 2.67 -10.71
N THR A 79 15.63 3.85 -11.06
CA THR A 79 14.78 4.63 -10.14
C THR A 79 13.49 3.87 -9.80
N GLY A 80 12.87 3.21 -10.78
CA GLY A 80 11.72 2.33 -10.56
C GLY A 80 12.03 1.18 -9.62
N CYS A 81 13.12 0.44 -9.85
CA CYS A 81 13.55 -0.65 -8.96
C CYS A 81 13.84 -0.16 -7.53
N LEU A 82 14.45 1.03 -7.39
CA LEU A 82 14.70 1.62 -6.08
C LEU A 82 13.38 1.99 -5.38
N ALA A 83 12.44 2.60 -6.11
CA ALA A 83 11.12 2.94 -5.58
C ALA A 83 10.37 1.68 -5.12
N ASP A 84 10.37 0.61 -5.92
CA ASP A 84 9.73 -0.67 -5.57
C ASP A 84 10.39 -1.34 -4.36
N ALA A 85 11.73 -1.33 -4.28
CA ALA A 85 12.45 -1.90 -3.15
C ALA A 85 12.16 -1.15 -1.84
N VAL A 86 12.14 0.19 -1.89
CA VAL A 86 11.76 1.01 -0.75
C VAL A 86 10.30 0.78 -0.39
N PHE A 87 9.40 0.77 -1.37
CA PHE A 87 7.98 0.51 -1.16
C PHE A 87 7.75 -0.83 -0.45
N CYS A 88 8.33 -1.93 -0.94
CA CYS A 88 8.17 -3.25 -0.34
C CYS A 88 8.71 -3.30 1.10
N SER A 89 9.84 -2.65 1.37
CA SER A 89 10.43 -2.60 2.70
C SER A 89 9.54 -1.82 3.68
N VAL A 90 9.09 -0.62 3.27
CA VAL A 90 8.21 0.24 4.06
C VAL A 90 6.86 -0.43 4.31
N ALA A 91 6.24 -0.96 3.26
CA ALA A 91 4.97 -1.68 3.34
C ALA A 91 5.07 -2.87 4.32
N GLY A 92 6.16 -3.63 4.26
CA GLY A 92 6.42 -4.74 5.17
C GLY A 92 6.53 -4.29 6.63
N CYS A 93 7.35 -3.27 6.92
CA CYS A 93 7.52 -2.75 8.28
C CYS A 93 6.21 -2.21 8.87
N MET A 94 5.48 -1.40 8.11
CA MET A 94 4.21 -0.83 8.56
C MET A 94 3.12 -1.89 8.76
N THR A 95 3.10 -2.93 7.92
CA THR A 95 2.17 -4.05 8.07
C THR A 95 2.50 -4.86 9.32
N ALA A 96 3.77 -5.13 9.57
CA ALA A 96 4.22 -5.85 10.76
C ALA A 96 3.89 -5.09 12.05
N GLN A 97 4.10 -3.76 12.07
CA GLN A 97 3.77 -2.91 13.22
C GLN A 97 2.27 -2.92 13.52
N VAL A 98 1.42 -2.78 12.48
CA VAL A 98 -0.03 -2.86 12.65
C VAL A 98 -0.43 -4.22 13.21
N ASN A 99 0.16 -5.32 12.72
CA ASN A 99 -0.13 -6.66 13.25
C ASN A 99 0.27 -6.79 14.73
N HIS A 100 1.43 -6.27 15.12
CA HIS A 100 1.88 -6.29 16.51
C HIS A 100 0.97 -5.47 17.44
N GLU A 101 0.58 -4.27 17.01
CA GLU A 101 -0.35 -3.42 17.77
C GLU A 101 -1.75 -4.06 17.86
N MET A 102 -2.21 -4.73 16.80
CA MET A 102 -3.46 -5.50 16.84
C MET A 102 -3.41 -6.60 17.89
N GLU A 103 -2.35 -7.42 17.91
CA GLU A 103 -2.16 -8.51 18.88
C GLU A 103 -2.19 -7.97 20.31
N LYS A 104 -1.45 -6.88 20.58
CA LYS A 104 -1.43 -6.23 21.89
C LYS A 104 -2.81 -5.70 22.31
N ARG A 105 -3.57 -5.11 21.38
CA ARG A 105 -4.93 -4.62 21.67
C ARG A 105 -5.89 -5.78 21.98
N MET A 106 -5.76 -6.90 21.28
CA MET A 106 -6.55 -8.11 21.55
C MET A 106 -6.26 -8.70 22.94
N GLU A 107 -5.00 -8.62 23.41
CA GLU A 107 -4.61 -9.04 24.76
C GLU A 107 -5.14 -8.08 25.85
N GLU A 108 -5.07 -6.76 25.63
CA GLU A 108 -5.49 -5.74 26.60
C GLU A 108 -7.02 -5.62 26.73
N SER A 109 -7.75 -5.81 25.62
CA SER A 109 -9.20 -5.80 25.60
C SER A 109 -9.73 -6.80 24.58
N PRO A 110 -10.23 -7.97 25.01
CA PRO A 110 -10.89 -8.92 24.11
C PRO A 110 -12.26 -8.41 23.61
N SER A 111 -12.56 -7.11 23.77
CA SER A 111 -13.76 -6.50 23.21
C SER A 111 -13.75 -6.69 21.70
N THR A 112 -14.80 -7.38 21.25
CA THR A 112 -15.12 -7.71 19.87
C THR A 112 -14.73 -6.56 18.92
N PRO A 113 -14.01 -6.80 17.80
CA PRO A 113 -13.85 -5.77 16.78
C PRO A 113 -15.23 -5.19 16.51
N GLN A 114 -15.39 -3.85 16.52
CA GLN A 114 -16.71 -3.23 16.38
C GLN A 114 -17.44 -3.86 15.20
N GLN A 115 -18.37 -4.74 15.55
CA GLN A 115 -19.05 -5.64 14.64
C GLN A 115 -20.17 -4.85 14.01
N GLU A 116 -19.79 -4.00 13.06
CA GLU A 116 -20.59 -3.87 11.86
C GLU A 116 -19.73 -4.43 10.74
N LEU A 117 -19.84 -5.75 10.59
CA LEU A 117 -19.66 -6.40 9.31
C LEU A 117 -20.58 -5.63 8.36
N MET A 118 -20.02 -4.96 7.34
CA MET A 118 -20.85 -4.52 6.22
C MET A 118 -21.31 -5.82 5.55
N GLU A 119 -22.49 -6.31 5.93
CA GLU A 119 -23.18 -7.35 5.16
C GLU A 119 -23.33 -6.78 3.75
N ARG A 120 -22.56 -7.36 2.82
CA ARG A 120 -22.76 -7.11 1.40
C ARG A 120 -23.99 -7.91 0.99
N GLU A 121 -25.16 -7.27 1.06
CA GLU A 121 -26.33 -7.70 0.28
C GLU A 121 -26.04 -7.65 -1.22
#